data_AF-A0A3D4TPQ5-F1
#
_entry.id   AF-A0A3D4TPQ5-F1
#
_cell.length_a   1.000
_cell.length_b   1.000
_cell.length_c   1.000
_cell.angle_alpha   90.00
_cell.angle_beta   90.00
_cell.angle_gamma   90.00
#
_symmetry.space_group_name_H-M   'P 1'
#
loop_
_entity.id
_entity.type
_entity.pdbx_description
1 polymer ?
#
loop_
_entity_poly.entity_id
_entity_poly.type
_entity_poly.pdbx_seq_one_letter_code
_entity_poly.pdbx_strand_id
1 'polypeptide(L)'
;MMRRSLPLALGLVLGLAGTAGAQSLGAGISQNLTAAAALPLDPAALPAASVRNGQEIFSSFRDGLAEPTCDADATSPRWQKQFAHAPSRLANQDDDALVLFGYVVEELRKANLPTEFALIPFVESGYRPNARNGSGPTGLWQFIATTARNHRVPMANGYDG
;
A
#
# COMPACT_ATOMS: atom_id res chain seq x y z
N MET A 1 -32.01 -36.88 -50.22
CA MET A 1 -33.25 -36.07 -50.27
C MET A 1 -32.95 -34.69 -49.69
N MET A 2 -33.35 -33.65 -50.44
CA MET A 2 -33.56 -32.24 -50.06
C MET A 2 -32.36 -31.40 -49.58
N ARG A 3 -31.78 -30.73 -50.58
CA ARG A 3 -31.10 -29.43 -50.53
C ARG A 3 -32.00 -28.36 -49.89
N ARG A 4 -31.43 -27.49 -49.05
CA ARG A 4 -31.93 -26.13 -48.86
C ARG A 4 -30.76 -25.14 -48.85
N SER A 5 -30.67 -24.45 -49.97
CA SER A 5 -29.83 -23.31 -50.29
C SER A 5 -30.35 -22.04 -49.60
N LEU A 6 -29.48 -21.34 -48.85
CA LEU A 6 -29.72 -19.94 -48.47
C LEU A 6 -28.82 -19.03 -49.33
N PRO A 7 -29.36 -17.91 -49.85
CA PRO A 7 -28.62 -17.03 -50.74
C PRO A 7 -27.64 -16.14 -49.98
N LEU A 8 -26.49 -15.97 -50.63
CA LEU A 8 -25.42 -15.04 -50.34
C LEU A 8 -25.93 -13.60 -50.54
N ALA A 9 -25.96 -12.79 -49.49
CA ALA A 9 -26.12 -11.34 -49.60
C ALA A 9 -24.76 -10.67 -49.37
N LEU A 10 -24.11 -10.33 -50.46
CA LEU A 10 -22.83 -9.60 -50.50
C LEU A 10 -23.11 -8.12 -50.26
N GLY A 11 -22.91 -7.64 -49.02
CA GLY A 11 -22.93 -6.22 -48.68
C GLY A 11 -21.52 -5.64 -48.74
N LEU A 12 -21.17 -4.98 -49.84
CA LEU A 12 -19.95 -4.21 -49.99
C LEU A 12 -20.10 -2.89 -49.19
N VAL A 13 -19.60 -2.85 -47.96
CA VAL A 13 -19.44 -1.59 -47.22
C VAL A 13 -18.03 -1.08 -47.46
N LEU A 14 -17.92 -0.11 -48.36
CA LEU A 14 -16.73 0.72 -48.54
C LEU A 14 -16.66 1.73 -47.38
N GLY A 15 -16.13 1.30 -46.24
CA GLY A 15 -15.81 2.19 -45.13
C GLY A 15 -14.46 2.84 -45.36
N LEU A 16 -14.43 4.15 -45.60
CA LEU A 16 -13.20 4.95 -45.49
C LEU A 16 -12.72 4.94 -44.04
N ALA A 17 -11.91 3.94 -43.67
CA ALA A 17 -11.18 3.91 -42.41
C ALA A 17 -9.77 4.49 -42.62
N GLY A 18 -9.70 5.81 -42.75
CA GLY A 18 -8.46 6.56 -42.64
C GLY A 18 -8.85 7.96 -42.22
N THR A 19 -8.84 8.29 -40.93
CA THR A 19 -7.72 9.04 -40.34
C THR A 19 -7.84 9.14 -38.81
N ALA A 20 -8.75 8.40 -38.17
CA ALA A 20 -9.07 8.58 -36.75
C ALA A 20 -7.90 8.23 -35.78
N GLY A 21 -6.94 7.42 -36.20
CA GLY A 21 -5.78 7.06 -35.38
C GLY A 21 -4.66 8.12 -35.31
N ALA A 22 -4.56 9.00 -36.31
CA ALA A 22 -3.50 10.00 -36.36
C ALA A 22 -3.80 11.23 -35.49
N GLN A 23 -5.08 11.57 -35.31
CA GLN A 23 -5.49 12.73 -34.51
C GLN A 23 -5.39 12.48 -32.99
N SER A 24 -5.59 11.25 -32.53
CA SER A 24 -5.52 10.92 -31.10
C SER A 24 -4.08 10.90 -30.57
N LEU A 25 -3.12 10.42 -31.37
CA LEU A 25 -1.69 10.43 -31.03
C LEU A 25 -1.13 11.85 -31.01
N GLY A 26 -1.49 12.70 -31.99
CA GLY A 26 -1.04 14.10 -32.04
C GLY A 26 -1.54 14.91 -30.85
N ALA A 27 -2.83 14.78 -30.50
CA ALA A 27 -3.40 15.47 -29.35
C ALA A 27 -2.81 14.98 -28.02
N GLY A 28 -2.62 13.66 -27.85
CA GLY A 28 -2.03 13.08 -26.64
C GLY A 28 -0.55 13.43 -26.45
N ILE A 29 0.23 13.49 -27.54
CA ILE A 29 1.63 13.92 -27.52
C ILE A 29 1.70 15.42 -27.18
N SER A 30 0.91 16.27 -27.83
CA SER A 30 0.88 17.71 -27.52
C SER A 30 0.47 17.99 -26.08
N GLN A 31 -0.55 17.30 -25.55
CA GLN A 31 -0.98 17.43 -24.15
C GLN A 31 0.10 16.99 -23.16
N ASN A 32 0.79 15.87 -23.42
CA ASN A 32 1.89 15.41 -22.58
C ASN A 32 3.10 16.37 -22.63
N LEU A 33 3.41 16.95 -23.79
CA LEU A 33 4.47 17.95 -23.93
C LEU A 33 4.12 19.29 -23.26
N THR A 34 2.85 19.72 -23.32
CA THR A 34 2.42 20.95 -22.59
C THR A 34 2.43 20.72 -21.09
N ALA A 35 2.00 19.54 -20.62
CA ALA A 35 2.05 19.17 -19.21
C ALA A 35 3.50 19.05 -18.71
N ALA A 36 4.41 18.46 -19.51
CA ALA A 36 5.83 18.38 -19.18
C ALA A 36 6.52 19.75 -19.18
N ALA A 37 6.13 20.66 -20.08
CA ALA A 37 6.63 22.04 -20.11
C ALA A 37 6.05 22.92 -18.98
N ALA A 38 4.94 22.49 -18.36
CA ALA A 38 4.34 23.14 -17.20
C ALA A 38 4.87 22.59 -15.87
N LEU A 39 5.77 21.58 -15.89
CA LEU A 39 6.44 21.14 -14.68
C LEU A 39 7.33 22.28 -14.16
N PRO A 40 7.31 22.56 -12.85
CA PRO A 40 8.20 23.56 -12.28
C PRO A 40 9.65 23.16 -12.56
N LEU A 41 10.34 23.92 -13.42
CA LEU A 41 11.77 23.75 -13.68
C LEU A 41 12.62 24.33 -12.54
N ASP A 42 12.00 25.13 -11.68
CA ASP A 42 12.59 25.63 -10.45
C ASP A 42 12.41 24.58 -9.34
N PRO A 43 13.50 23.94 -8.85
CA PRO A 43 13.41 22.98 -7.75
C PRO A 43 12.85 23.60 -6.46
N ALA A 44 12.88 24.93 -6.31
CA ALA A 44 12.26 25.62 -5.17
C ALA A 44 10.73 25.77 -5.29
N ALA A 45 10.17 25.57 -6.48
CA ALA A 45 8.73 25.62 -6.73
C ALA A 45 8.06 24.23 -6.62
N LEU A 46 8.86 23.17 -6.44
CA LEU A 46 8.34 21.88 -6.04
C LEU A 46 7.80 21.99 -4.61
N PRO A 47 6.63 21.40 -4.29
CA PRO A 47 6.24 21.25 -2.90
C PRO A 47 7.39 20.56 -2.17
N ALA A 48 7.68 21.01 -0.95
CA ALA A 48 8.69 20.34 -0.12
C ALA A 48 8.37 18.85 -0.16
N ALA A 49 9.34 18.03 -0.57
CA ALA A 49 9.17 16.60 -0.55
C ALA A 49 8.69 16.24 0.85
N SER A 50 7.45 15.78 0.98
CA SER A 50 6.91 15.26 2.22
C SER A 50 7.50 13.87 2.41
N VAL A 51 8.83 13.81 2.52
CA VAL A 51 9.47 12.71 3.21
C VAL A 51 8.89 12.79 4.60
N ARG A 52 7.86 11.97 4.87
CA ARG A 52 7.31 11.87 6.23
C ARG A 52 8.49 11.61 7.12
N ASN A 53 8.80 12.58 7.97
CA ASN A 53 9.97 12.47 8.80
C ASN A 53 9.67 11.34 9.80
N GLY A 54 10.58 10.38 9.96
CA GLY A 54 10.43 9.34 10.97
C GLY A 54 10.13 9.91 12.36
N GLN A 55 10.62 11.12 12.67
CA GLN A 55 10.30 11.86 13.89
C GLN A 55 8.83 12.28 13.98
N GLU A 56 8.22 12.74 12.88
CA GLU A 56 6.80 13.11 12.85
C GLU A 56 5.91 11.88 12.99
N ILE A 57 6.26 10.78 12.31
CA ILE A 57 5.59 9.50 12.45
C ILE A 57 5.65 9.04 13.91
N PHE A 58 6.84 9.09 14.51
CA PHE A 58 7.04 8.69 15.90
C PHE A 58 6.30 9.60 16.90
N SER A 59 6.28 10.91 16.66
CA SER A 59 5.49 11.85 17.47
C SER A 59 4.01 11.52 17.38
N SER A 60 3.47 11.38 16.15
CA SER A 60 2.05 11.06 15.93
C SER A 60 1.64 9.73 16.58
N PHE A 61 2.54 8.73 16.52
CA PHE A 61 2.39 7.47 17.24
C PHE A 61 2.32 7.70 18.75
N ARG A 62 3.29 8.41 19.35
CA ARG A 62 3.29 8.65 20.80
C ARG A 62 2.07 9.44 21.27
N ASP A 63 1.64 10.43 20.48
CA ASP A 63 0.48 11.28 20.76
C ASP A 63 -0.86 10.54 20.64
N GLY A 64 -0.86 9.29 20.17
CA GLY A 64 -2.05 8.46 20.02
C GLY A 64 -2.10 7.23 20.92
N LEU A 65 -1.12 7.06 21.82
CA LEU A 65 -1.10 5.96 22.77
C LEU A 65 -2.29 6.08 23.73
N ALA A 66 -2.96 4.96 24.02
CA ALA A 66 -3.97 4.94 25.08
C ALA A 66 -3.28 5.05 26.46
N GLU A 67 -2.12 4.40 26.59
CA GLU A 67 -1.25 4.50 27.76
C GLU A 67 0.06 5.22 27.38
N PRO A 68 0.16 6.55 27.57
CA PRO A 68 1.33 7.33 27.14
C PRO A 68 2.55 7.12 28.03
N THR A 69 2.38 6.52 29.21
CA THR A 69 3.45 6.24 30.18
C THR A 69 3.87 4.79 30.11
N CYS A 70 5.16 4.53 30.31
CA CYS A 70 5.70 3.17 30.35
C CYS A 70 6.08 2.83 31.78
N ASP A 71 5.46 1.79 32.35
CA ASP A 71 5.93 1.16 33.58
C ASP A 71 7.03 0.15 33.24
N ALA A 72 8.27 0.63 33.36
CA ALA A 72 9.45 -0.18 33.07
C ALA A 72 9.60 -1.37 34.04
N ASP A 73 9.12 -1.22 35.28
CA ASP A 73 9.22 -2.25 36.33
C ASP A 73 8.19 -3.36 36.10
N ALA A 74 7.03 -3.03 35.53
CA ALA A 74 6.04 -4.01 35.09
C ALA A 74 6.45 -4.78 33.82
N THR A 75 7.48 -4.32 33.09
CA THR A 75 7.88 -4.92 31.82
C THR A 75 8.91 -6.03 32.03
N SER A 76 8.62 -7.23 31.51
CA SER A 76 9.55 -8.37 31.60
C SER A 76 10.91 -8.06 30.93
N PRO A 77 12.05 -8.31 31.62
CA PRO A 77 13.39 -8.12 31.05
C PRO A 77 13.63 -8.91 29.76
N ARG A 78 12.94 -10.06 29.60
CA ARG A 78 13.06 -10.87 28.38
C ARG A 78 12.55 -10.10 27.15
N TRP A 79 11.44 -9.39 27.29
CA TRP A 79 10.79 -8.70 26.19
C TRP A 79 11.50 -7.38 25.87
N GLN A 80 11.99 -6.67 26.89
CA GLN A 80 12.87 -5.52 26.70
C GLN A 80 14.08 -5.93 25.85
N LYS A 81 14.76 -7.02 26.21
CA LYS A 81 15.91 -7.52 25.45
C LYS A 81 15.51 -7.96 24.03
N GLN A 82 14.40 -8.69 23.89
CA GLN A 82 13.95 -9.19 22.60
C GLN A 82 13.64 -8.06 21.61
N PHE A 83 13.01 -6.97 22.07
CA PHE A 83 12.57 -5.87 21.20
C PHE A 83 13.48 -4.63 21.23
N ALA A 84 14.64 -4.68 21.91
CA ALA A 84 15.62 -3.58 21.94
C ALA A 84 16.12 -3.15 20.54
N HIS A 85 15.98 -4.02 19.54
CA HIS A 85 16.36 -3.76 18.15
C HIS A 85 15.26 -3.09 17.31
N ALA A 86 14.07 -2.86 17.86
CA ALA A 86 12.95 -2.30 17.11
C ALA A 86 13.21 -0.88 16.58
N PRO A 87 13.80 0.05 17.38
CA PRO A 87 14.10 1.39 16.87
C PRO A 87 15.07 1.38 15.69
N SER A 88 16.11 0.53 15.71
CA SER A 88 17.07 0.46 14.60
C SER A 88 16.48 -0.18 13.35
N ARG A 89 15.57 -1.15 13.49
CA ARG A 89 14.81 -1.70 12.36
C ARG A 89 13.89 -0.66 11.72
N LEU A 90 13.15 0.11 12.53
CA LEU A 90 12.29 1.19 12.03
C LEU A 90 13.09 2.36 11.45
N ALA A 91 14.33 2.58 11.89
CA ALA A 91 15.19 3.64 11.33
C ALA A 91 15.97 3.19 10.09
N ASN A 92 15.90 1.92 9.70
CA ASN A 92 16.64 1.40 8.55
C ASN A 92 16.01 1.90 7.24
N GLN A 93 16.77 2.64 6.45
CA GLN A 93 16.31 3.21 5.18
C GLN A 93 16.19 2.16 4.06
N ASP A 94 16.82 1.00 4.24
CA ASP A 94 16.74 -0.13 3.32
C ASP A 94 15.54 -1.06 3.59
N ASP A 95 14.72 -0.75 4.60
CA ASP A 95 13.54 -1.51 5.01
C ASP A 95 12.27 -0.66 4.83
N ASP A 96 11.17 -1.27 4.35
CA ASP A 96 9.87 -0.60 4.20
C ASP A 96 9.14 -0.40 5.54
N ALA A 97 9.68 -0.95 6.64
CA ALA A 97 9.03 -0.97 7.95
C ALA A 97 8.57 0.42 8.42
N LEU A 98 9.38 1.48 8.26
CA LEU A 98 8.99 2.82 8.70
C LEU A 98 7.81 3.38 7.92
N VAL A 99 7.81 3.15 6.61
CA VAL A 99 6.77 3.64 5.69
C VAL A 99 5.45 2.95 6.02
N LEU A 100 5.47 1.63 6.16
CA LEU A 100 4.30 0.84 6.53
C LEU A 100 3.80 1.17 7.94
N PHE A 101 4.71 1.33 8.91
CA PHE A 101 4.37 1.76 10.27
C PHE A 101 3.67 3.13 10.26
N GLY A 102 4.20 4.09 9.51
CA GLY A 102 3.59 5.42 9.37
C GLY A 102 2.19 5.38 8.74
N TYR A 103 1.96 4.49 7.77
CA TYR A 103 0.64 4.26 7.19
C TYR A 103 -0.34 3.69 8.24
N VAL A 104 0.06 2.65 8.96
CA VAL A 104 -0.79 2.02 10.00
C VAL A 104 -1.14 3.01 11.10
N VAL A 105 -0.16 3.81 11.57
CA VAL A 105 -0.40 4.87 12.57
C VAL A 105 -1.46 5.86 12.08
N GLU A 106 -1.37 6.31 10.83
CA GLU A 106 -2.35 7.23 10.25
C GLU A 106 -3.76 6.63 10.19
N GLU A 107 -3.87 5.39 9.71
CA GLU A 107 -5.17 4.71 9.61
C GLU A 107 -5.80 4.48 11.00
N LEU A 108 -5.01 4.13 12.01
CA LEU A 108 -5.47 4.04 13.40
C LEU A 108 -5.96 5.40 13.91
N ARG A 109 -5.23 6.48 13.64
CA ARG A 109 -5.65 7.84 14.02
C ARG A 109 -6.94 8.26 13.33
N LYS A 110 -7.11 7.97 12.03
CA LYS A 110 -8.36 8.22 11.28
C LYS A 110 -9.53 7.45 11.87
N ALA A 111 -9.29 6.23 12.34
CA ALA A 111 -10.29 5.38 12.99
C ALA A 111 -10.51 5.72 14.48
N ASN A 112 -9.80 6.71 15.03
CA ASN A 112 -9.81 7.05 16.46
C ASN A 112 -9.48 5.84 17.36
N LEU A 113 -8.51 5.04 16.92
CA LEU A 113 -7.99 3.88 17.64
C LEU A 113 -6.62 4.19 18.28
N PRO A 114 -6.28 3.53 19.41
CA PRO A 114 -4.95 3.61 20.00
C PRO A 114 -3.86 3.24 19.00
N THR A 115 -2.85 4.10 18.88
CA THR A 115 -1.74 3.89 17.93
C THR A 115 -0.80 2.76 18.36
N GLU A 116 -0.84 2.32 19.62
CA GLU A 116 -0.08 1.17 20.13
C GLU A 116 -0.36 -0.13 19.35
N PHE A 117 -1.54 -0.26 18.73
CA PHE A 117 -1.85 -1.38 17.84
C PHE A 117 -0.98 -1.41 16.58
N ALA A 118 -0.36 -0.29 16.20
CA ALA A 118 0.65 -0.27 15.14
C ALA A 118 1.91 -1.09 15.50
N LEU A 119 2.10 -1.49 16.76
CA LEU A 119 3.20 -2.39 17.14
C LEU A 119 2.88 -3.87 16.87
N ILE A 120 1.61 -4.25 16.66
CA ILE A 120 1.23 -5.65 16.42
C ILE A 120 1.95 -6.21 15.18
N PRO A 121 1.91 -5.58 13.99
CA PRO A 121 2.64 -6.09 12.83
C PRO A 121 4.15 -6.19 13.04
N PHE A 122 4.72 -5.33 13.89
CA PHE A 122 6.13 -5.41 14.24
C PHE A 122 6.44 -6.69 15.03
N VAL A 123 5.60 -7.02 16.01
CA VAL A 123 5.77 -8.25 16.82
C VAL A 123 5.51 -9.51 15.98
N GLU A 124 4.53 -9.47 15.09
CA GLU A 124 4.08 -10.63 14.32
C GLU A 124 5.00 -10.96 13.13
N SER A 125 5.36 -9.96 12.31
CA SER A 125 6.13 -10.17 11.08
C SER A 125 7.38 -9.31 10.98
N GLY A 126 7.59 -8.36 11.91
CA GLY A 126 8.60 -7.32 11.76
C GLY A 126 8.29 -6.37 10.60
N TYR A 127 7.00 -6.12 10.34
CA TYR A 127 6.49 -5.31 9.23
C TYR A 127 6.83 -5.86 7.83
N ARG A 128 6.84 -7.19 7.67
CA ARG A 128 7.14 -7.84 6.39
C ARG A 128 5.86 -8.34 5.72
N PRO A 129 5.33 -7.65 4.68
CA PRO A 129 4.06 -8.05 4.04
C PRO A 129 4.11 -9.44 3.42
N ASN A 130 5.30 -9.91 3.02
CA ASN A 130 5.49 -11.23 2.43
C ASN A 130 5.88 -12.31 3.46
N ALA A 131 5.75 -12.06 4.77
CA ALA A 131 6.02 -13.06 5.79
C ALA A 131 5.04 -14.24 5.69
N ARG A 132 5.55 -15.47 5.70
CA ARG A 132 4.73 -16.69 5.59
C ARG A 132 5.28 -17.76 6.50
N ASN A 133 4.38 -18.40 7.23
CA ASN A 133 4.72 -19.56 8.04
C ASN A 133 4.02 -20.81 7.47
N GLY A 134 4.67 -21.54 6.57
CA GLY A 134 4.16 -22.80 6.02
C GLY A 134 2.68 -22.75 5.59
N SER A 135 1.86 -23.66 6.13
CA SER A 135 0.41 -23.70 5.93
C SER A 135 -0.40 -22.83 6.92
N GLY A 136 0.27 -21.98 7.68
CA GLY A 136 -0.27 -21.19 8.78
C GLY A 136 -0.43 -19.70 8.42
N PRO A 137 -0.16 -18.80 9.39
CA PRO A 137 -0.18 -17.36 9.20
C PRO A 137 0.58 -16.86 7.97
N THR A 138 0.05 -15.80 7.36
CA THR A 138 0.67 -15.11 6.23
C THR A 138 0.45 -13.62 6.37
N GLY A 139 1.32 -12.82 5.76
CA GLY A 139 1.10 -11.39 5.61
C GLY A 139 1.71 -10.55 6.73
N LEU A 140 1.30 -9.28 6.74
CA LEU A 140 1.81 -8.27 7.65
C LEU A 140 1.34 -8.53 9.08
N TRP A 141 0.07 -8.91 9.26
CA TRP A 141 -0.59 -9.13 10.54
C TRP A 141 -0.46 -10.57 11.05
N GLN A 142 0.00 -11.49 10.21
CA GLN A 142 0.05 -12.93 10.48
C GLN A 142 -1.35 -13.50 10.81
N PHE A 143 -2.39 -13.08 10.09
CA PHE A 143 -3.70 -13.69 10.30
C PHE A 143 -3.78 -15.12 9.78
N ILE A 144 -4.54 -15.94 10.52
CA ILE A 144 -4.96 -17.27 10.07
C ILE A 144 -6.13 -17.08 9.10
N ALA A 145 -5.96 -17.54 7.86
CA ALA A 145 -6.87 -17.25 6.77
C ALA A 145 -8.33 -17.73 7.01
N THR A 146 -8.54 -18.85 7.71
CA THR A 146 -9.87 -19.34 8.07
C THR A 146 -10.58 -18.39 9.03
N THR A 147 -9.90 -17.99 10.11
CA THR A 147 -10.42 -17.04 11.10
C THR A 147 -10.69 -15.67 10.47
N ALA A 148 -9.73 -15.13 9.71
CA ALA A 148 -9.84 -13.83 9.05
C ALA A 148 -11.08 -13.75 8.13
N ARG A 149 -11.30 -14.78 7.30
CA ARG A 149 -12.50 -14.87 6.44
C ARG A 149 -13.80 -14.93 7.22
N ASN A 150 -13.84 -15.62 8.36
CA ASN A 150 -15.02 -15.64 9.22
C ASN A 150 -15.36 -14.24 9.78
N HIS A 151 -14.35 -13.38 9.95
CA HIS A 151 -14.51 -11.98 10.35
C HIS A 151 -14.60 -11.01 9.16
N ARG A 152 -14.73 -11.51 7.92
CA ARG A 152 -14.82 -10.72 6.68
C ARG A 152 -13.60 -9.85 6.39
N VAL A 153 -12.43 -10.24 6.91
CA VAL A 153 -11.16 -9.61 6.54
C VAL A 153 -10.77 -10.06 5.11
N PRO A 154 -10.46 -9.14 4.19
CA PRO A 154 -9.97 -9.48 2.86
C PRO A 154 -8.65 -10.27 2.96
N MET A 155 -8.56 -11.40 2.27
CA MET A 155 -7.35 -12.24 2.23
C MET A 155 -6.98 -12.55 0.79
N ALA A 156 -5.71 -12.38 0.43
CA ALA A 156 -5.16 -12.78 -0.86
C ALA A 156 -3.80 -13.50 -0.67
N ASN A 157 -3.22 -13.99 -1.76
CA ASN A 157 -1.95 -14.72 -1.68
C ASN A 157 -0.82 -13.80 -1.18
N GLY A 158 -0.35 -14.01 0.06
CA GLY A 158 0.66 -13.16 0.68
C GLY A 158 0.14 -11.82 1.21
N TYR A 159 -1.18 -11.68 1.37
CA TYR A 159 -1.82 -10.47 1.89
C TYR A 159 -2.94 -10.84 2.86
N ASP A 160 -2.93 -10.22 4.03
CA ASP A 160 -3.83 -10.56 5.13
C ASP A 160 -4.60 -9.38 5.71
N GLY A 161 -4.65 -8.23 5.04
CA GLY A 161 -5.37 -7.07 5.55
C GLY A 161 -5.06 -5.83 4.78
#